data_AF-X0RQH5-F1
#
_entry.id   AF-X0RQH5-F1
#
_cell.length_a   1.000
_cell.length_b   1.000
_cell.length_c   1.000
_cell.angle_alpha   90.00
_cell.angle_beta   90.00
_cell.angle_gamma   90.00
#
_symmetry.space_group_name_H-M   'P 1'
#
loop_
_entity.id
_entity.type
_entity.pdbx_description
1 polymer ?
#
loop_
_entity_poly.entity_id
_entity_poly.type
_entity_poly.pdbx_seq_one_letter_code
_entity_poly.pdbx_strand_id
1 'polypeptide(L)'
;FPCFSAIEDFKEKIKPYSKNLETDGRPNVDLSGEEIASLAKDFDVLVGPAHAFTPYTAIYAYHSSLTDCYGDLTDYVSFVELGLSADSDYADKIQELHRLTFLTNSDCHSPHPVRLAREFNRFEVNDATFDEIKKAILRIGGNKPVLNVGLPPQEGKYNESACISCYTHYSLEEAIRRRWKCSCGKRIKKGVRDRVEERANFREPEHPDHRPPYLHLIPLAEIITKAVGQHTPFTKTVTRRWEELISAFENEITILIDADINDITRTTTPAIAEAIQAFREKKVCIIPGGGGKYGTIELPEEKVLTVSLGPQDHQTNLLDY
;
A
#
# COMPACT_ATOMS: atom_id res chain seq x y z
N PHE A 1 -16.78 2.44 -15.07
CA PHE A 1 -17.98 2.46 -15.93
C PHE A 1 -17.63 1.85 -17.27
N PRO A 2 -18.52 1.06 -17.88
CA PRO A 2 -18.25 0.38 -19.16
C PRO A 2 -18.15 1.34 -20.35
N CYS A 3 -18.88 2.45 -20.33
CA CYS A 3 -18.88 3.44 -21.40
C CYS A 3 -19.37 4.80 -20.88
N PHE A 4 -19.25 5.85 -21.70
CA PHE A 4 -19.71 7.20 -21.34
C PHE A 4 -21.22 7.28 -21.13
N SER A 5 -22.04 6.56 -21.90
CA SER A 5 -23.50 6.58 -21.69
C SER A 5 -23.88 6.04 -20.31
N ALA A 6 -23.22 4.97 -19.84
CA ALA A 6 -23.44 4.45 -18.49
C ALA A 6 -23.04 5.45 -17.40
N ILE A 7 -22.05 6.31 -17.65
CA ILE A 7 -21.68 7.40 -16.72
C ILE A 7 -22.81 8.42 -16.64
N GLU A 8 -23.31 8.89 -17.79
CA GLU A 8 -24.37 9.91 -17.83
C GLU A 8 -25.68 9.39 -17.23
N ASP A 9 -26.07 8.14 -17.54
CA ASP A 9 -27.28 7.53 -16.99
C ASP A 9 -27.18 7.35 -15.47
N PHE A 10 -26.02 6.87 -14.97
CA PHE A 10 -25.77 6.76 -13.53
C PHE A 10 -25.79 8.14 -12.85
N LYS A 11 -25.16 9.14 -13.49
CA LYS A 11 -25.12 10.53 -13.01
C LYS A 11 -26.53 11.09 -12.83
N GLU A 12 -27.43 10.89 -13.80
CA GLU A 12 -28.82 11.35 -13.70
C GLU A 12 -29.60 10.63 -12.59
N LYS A 13 -29.29 9.36 -12.28
CA LYS A 13 -29.91 8.65 -11.14
C LYS A 13 -29.47 9.18 -9.78
N ILE A 14 -28.19 9.55 -9.61
CA ILE A 14 -27.67 10.04 -8.32
C ILE A 14 -27.90 11.54 -8.10
N LYS A 15 -28.19 12.30 -9.15
CA LYS A 15 -28.36 13.76 -9.12
C LYS A 15 -29.37 14.27 -8.09
N PRO A 16 -30.55 13.65 -7.87
CA PRO A 16 -31.47 14.08 -6.81
C PRO A 16 -30.90 13.94 -5.39
N TYR A 17 -29.86 13.12 -5.21
CA TYR A 17 -29.25 12.77 -3.93
C TYR A 17 -27.90 13.44 -3.71
N SER A 18 -27.43 14.29 -4.63
CA SER A 18 -26.12 14.93 -4.54
C SER A 18 -26.19 16.42 -4.79
N LYS A 19 -25.76 17.21 -3.81
CA LYS A 19 -25.75 18.68 -3.90
C LYS A 19 -24.53 19.24 -4.62
N ASN A 20 -23.46 18.46 -4.74
CA ASN A 20 -22.17 18.88 -5.26
C ASN A 20 -21.72 18.08 -6.51
N LEU A 21 -22.65 17.40 -7.18
CA LEU A 21 -22.36 16.56 -8.35
C LEU A 21 -21.60 17.28 -9.48
N GLU A 22 -21.91 18.55 -9.71
CA GLU A 22 -21.29 19.37 -10.76
C GLU A 22 -20.13 20.23 -10.26
N THR A 23 -19.85 20.22 -8.95
CA THR A 23 -18.91 21.16 -8.31
C THR A 23 -17.74 20.49 -7.61
N ASP A 24 -17.79 19.17 -7.40
CA ASP A 24 -16.75 18.39 -6.74
C ASP A 24 -16.36 17.18 -7.58
N GLY A 25 -15.06 16.82 -7.58
CA GLY A 25 -14.56 15.63 -8.26
C GLY A 25 -14.96 14.32 -7.57
N ARG A 26 -15.32 14.37 -6.27
CA ARG A 26 -15.89 13.25 -5.53
C ARG A 26 -17.24 13.69 -4.94
N PRO A 27 -18.36 13.45 -5.65
CA PRO A 27 -19.67 13.90 -5.19
C PRO A 27 -20.10 13.20 -3.90
N ASN A 28 -20.70 13.96 -2.99
CA ASN A 28 -21.39 13.40 -1.83
C ASN A 28 -22.79 12.98 -2.26
N VAL A 29 -23.12 11.71 -2.06
CA VAL A 29 -24.42 11.14 -2.44
C VAL A 29 -25.12 10.65 -1.18
N ASP A 30 -26.32 11.16 -0.92
CA ASP A 30 -27.15 10.79 0.24
C ASP A 30 -27.92 9.49 -0.05
N LEU A 31 -27.16 8.41 -0.21
CA LEU A 31 -27.62 7.04 -0.45
C LEU A 31 -26.76 6.08 0.38
N SER A 32 -27.35 4.97 0.79
CA SER A 32 -26.64 3.85 1.42
C SER A 32 -25.71 3.13 0.44
N GLY A 33 -24.79 2.32 0.98
CA GLY A 33 -23.91 1.47 0.16
C GLY A 33 -24.70 0.50 -0.73
N GLU A 34 -25.76 -0.09 -0.18
CA GLU A 34 -26.69 -0.97 -0.90
C GLU A 34 -27.41 -0.27 -2.06
N GLU A 35 -27.95 0.94 -1.84
CA GLU A 35 -28.62 1.72 -2.89
C GLU A 35 -27.64 2.10 -4.02
N ILE A 36 -26.42 2.51 -3.67
CA ILE A 36 -25.36 2.82 -4.65
C ILE A 36 -24.97 1.56 -5.45
N ALA A 37 -24.83 0.41 -4.78
CA ALA A 37 -24.50 -0.86 -5.45
C ALA A 37 -25.65 -1.34 -6.36
N SER A 38 -26.90 -1.12 -5.96
CA SER A 38 -28.08 -1.40 -6.78
C SER A 38 -28.08 -0.57 -8.07
N LEU A 39 -27.82 0.75 -7.96
CA LEU A 39 -27.65 1.61 -9.14
C LEU A 39 -26.47 1.17 -10.01
N ALA A 40 -25.35 0.79 -9.40
CA ALA A 40 -24.18 0.31 -10.14
C ALA A 40 -24.52 -0.95 -10.96
N LYS A 41 -25.31 -1.85 -10.37
CA LYS A 41 -25.80 -3.07 -11.00
C LYS A 41 -26.67 -2.81 -12.23
N ASP A 42 -27.60 -1.87 -12.13
CA ASP A 42 -28.49 -1.51 -13.25
C ASP A 42 -27.72 -1.04 -14.50
N PHE A 43 -26.52 -0.49 -14.32
CA PHE A 43 -25.66 0.03 -15.39
C PHE A 43 -24.38 -0.78 -15.62
N ASP A 44 -24.29 -2.00 -15.07
CA ASP A 44 -23.16 -2.91 -15.22
C ASP A 44 -21.79 -2.30 -14.80
N VAL A 45 -21.83 -1.49 -13.74
CA VAL A 45 -20.68 -0.79 -13.16
C VAL A 45 -20.06 -1.63 -12.05
N LEU A 46 -18.77 -1.93 -12.17
CA LEU A 46 -18.01 -2.55 -11.08
C LEU A 46 -18.00 -1.65 -9.85
N VAL A 47 -18.36 -2.22 -8.70
CA VAL A 47 -18.42 -1.52 -7.41
C VAL A 47 -17.61 -2.25 -6.35
N GLY A 48 -16.92 -1.50 -5.51
CA GLY A 48 -16.14 -2.01 -4.39
C GLY A 48 -15.81 -0.90 -3.39
N PRO A 49 -15.58 -1.22 -2.11
CA PRO A 49 -15.19 -0.22 -1.13
C PRO A 49 -13.77 0.29 -1.44
N ALA A 50 -13.64 1.61 -1.54
CA ALA A 50 -12.35 2.29 -1.66
C ALA A 50 -11.59 2.23 -0.32
N HIS A 51 -10.26 2.09 -0.39
CA HIS A 51 -9.32 2.15 0.73
C HIS A 51 -9.88 1.58 2.06
N ALA A 52 -10.34 0.33 2.01
CA ALA A 52 -11.31 -0.27 2.95
C ALA A 52 -10.87 -0.28 4.42
N PHE A 53 -9.57 -0.27 4.67
CA PHE A 53 -8.97 -0.38 6.01
C PHE A 53 -8.52 0.97 6.59
N THR A 54 -8.62 2.05 5.83
CA THR A 54 -8.21 3.37 6.33
C THR A 54 -9.08 3.79 7.52
N PRO A 55 -8.54 4.53 8.52
CA PRO A 55 -9.30 4.76 9.75
C PRO A 55 -10.53 5.68 9.62
N TYR A 56 -10.74 6.31 8.46
CA TYR A 56 -11.74 7.32 8.15
C TYR A 56 -12.28 7.09 6.75
N THR A 57 -13.52 7.52 6.49
CA THR A 57 -14.22 7.40 5.18
C THR A 57 -14.14 6.03 4.50
N ALA A 58 -13.95 4.95 5.26
CA ALA A 58 -13.78 3.60 4.74
C ALA A 58 -14.75 2.62 5.38
N ILE A 59 -15.06 1.54 4.66
CA ILE A 59 -16.08 0.58 5.09
C ILE A 59 -15.82 0.03 6.50
N TYR A 60 -14.63 -0.50 6.80
CA TYR A 60 -14.35 -1.10 8.11
C TYR A 60 -14.12 -0.09 9.24
N ALA A 61 -14.15 1.22 8.92
CA ALA A 61 -14.19 2.25 9.94
C ALA A 61 -15.61 2.48 10.50
N TYR A 62 -16.65 2.19 9.71
CA TYR A 62 -18.06 2.47 10.07
C TYR A 62 -18.97 1.25 10.05
N HIS A 63 -18.61 0.21 9.31
CA HIS A 63 -19.33 -1.04 9.17
C HIS A 63 -18.52 -2.21 9.73
N SER A 64 -19.24 -3.26 10.11
CA SER A 64 -18.68 -4.50 10.64
C SER A 64 -18.28 -5.48 9.54
N SER A 65 -18.98 -5.48 8.40
CA SER A 65 -18.81 -6.41 7.27
C SER A 65 -19.24 -5.76 5.94
N LEU A 66 -19.03 -6.45 4.81
CA LEU A 66 -19.61 -6.05 3.52
C LEU A 66 -21.13 -6.08 3.57
N THR A 67 -21.73 -7.12 4.18
CA THR A 67 -23.19 -7.26 4.32
C THR A 67 -23.82 -6.13 5.12
N ASP A 68 -23.15 -5.66 6.16
CA ASP A 68 -23.60 -4.50 6.94
C ASP A 68 -23.60 -3.18 6.15
N CYS A 69 -22.84 -3.09 5.05
CA CYS A 69 -22.76 -1.90 4.19
C CYS A 69 -23.63 -2.01 2.92
N TYR A 70 -23.63 -3.19 2.31
CA TYR A 70 -24.20 -3.44 0.98
C TYR A 70 -25.46 -4.31 1.00
N GLY A 71 -25.89 -4.83 2.15
CA GLY A 71 -27.13 -5.62 2.28
C GLY A 71 -27.19 -6.79 1.29
N ASP A 72 -28.32 -6.91 0.60
CA ASP A 72 -28.60 -7.94 -0.40
C ASP A 72 -27.72 -7.81 -1.65
N LEU A 73 -27.07 -6.66 -1.84
CA LEU A 73 -26.17 -6.37 -2.97
C LEU A 73 -24.73 -6.76 -2.68
N THR A 74 -24.45 -7.39 -1.53
CA THR A 74 -23.09 -7.82 -1.15
C THR A 74 -22.43 -8.67 -2.24
N ASP A 75 -23.14 -9.65 -2.81
CA ASP A 75 -22.59 -10.51 -3.85
C ASP A 75 -22.26 -9.78 -5.16
N TYR A 76 -22.81 -8.58 -5.37
CA TYR A 76 -22.49 -7.72 -6.51
C TYR A 76 -21.18 -6.94 -6.34
N VAL A 77 -20.70 -6.78 -5.10
CA VAL A 77 -19.38 -6.18 -4.82
C VAL A 77 -18.33 -6.98 -5.59
N SER A 78 -17.62 -6.27 -6.46
CA SER A 78 -16.76 -6.85 -7.50
C SER A 78 -15.29 -6.94 -7.08
N PHE A 79 -14.85 -6.03 -6.22
CA PHE A 79 -13.49 -5.94 -5.71
C PHE A 79 -13.47 -5.26 -4.34
N VAL A 80 -12.32 -5.28 -3.68
CA VAL A 80 -12.03 -4.40 -2.53
C VAL A 80 -10.72 -3.69 -2.79
N GLU A 81 -10.68 -2.37 -2.56
CA GLU A 81 -9.43 -1.63 -2.58
C GLU A 81 -8.83 -1.61 -1.17
N LEU A 82 -7.59 -2.09 -1.03
CA LEU A 82 -6.92 -2.20 0.26
C LEU A 82 -6.63 -0.80 0.85
N GLY A 83 -6.04 0.05 0.00
CA GLY A 83 -5.55 1.38 0.35
C GLY A 83 -4.29 1.34 1.22
N LEU A 84 -3.74 2.54 1.46
CA LEU A 84 -2.40 2.78 2.03
C LEU A 84 -2.14 2.24 3.45
N SER A 85 -3.11 1.59 4.08
CA SER A 85 -3.05 1.15 5.48
C SER A 85 -3.16 -0.37 5.65
N ALA A 86 -3.29 -1.12 4.56
CA ALA A 86 -3.36 -2.58 4.59
C ALA A 86 -2.72 -3.19 3.34
N ASP A 87 -2.18 -4.38 3.50
CA ASP A 87 -1.75 -5.25 2.42
C ASP A 87 -2.67 -6.47 2.31
N SER A 88 -2.29 -7.42 1.44
CA SER A 88 -3.06 -8.66 1.26
C SER A 88 -3.07 -9.52 2.51
N ASP A 89 -1.98 -9.55 3.28
CA ASP A 89 -1.89 -10.32 4.53
C ASP A 89 -2.90 -9.80 5.57
N TYR A 90 -3.08 -8.48 5.68
CA TYR A 90 -4.09 -7.92 6.57
C TYR A 90 -5.50 -8.32 6.11
N ALA A 91 -5.80 -8.15 4.82
CA ALA A 91 -7.14 -8.38 4.29
C ALA A 91 -7.54 -9.86 4.25
N ASP A 92 -6.61 -10.77 3.96
CA ASP A 92 -6.89 -12.22 3.87
C ASP A 92 -7.01 -12.91 5.24
N LYS A 93 -6.91 -12.17 6.34
CA LYS A 93 -7.43 -12.64 7.64
C LYS A 93 -8.96 -12.64 7.70
N ILE A 94 -9.64 -11.93 6.80
CA ILE A 94 -11.09 -11.74 6.79
C ILE A 94 -11.70 -12.59 5.66
N GLN A 95 -12.45 -13.62 6.02
CA GLN A 95 -12.95 -14.64 5.10
C GLN A 95 -13.91 -14.08 4.04
N GLU A 96 -14.76 -13.09 4.38
CA GLU A 96 -15.70 -12.51 3.41
C GLU A 96 -15.00 -11.87 2.20
N LEU A 97 -13.73 -11.48 2.36
CA LEU A 97 -12.92 -10.85 1.32
C LEU A 97 -12.25 -11.86 0.37
N HIS A 98 -12.19 -13.14 0.72
CA HIS A 98 -11.49 -14.17 -0.06
C HIS A 98 -12.09 -14.36 -1.47
N ARG A 99 -13.37 -14.05 -1.67
CA ARG A 99 -14.00 -14.11 -3.00
C ARG A 99 -13.61 -12.94 -3.91
N LEU A 100 -13.07 -11.87 -3.36
CA LEU A 100 -12.83 -10.61 -4.06
C LEU A 100 -11.39 -10.48 -4.58
N THR A 101 -11.26 -9.85 -5.74
CA THR A 101 -9.95 -9.35 -6.18
C THR A 101 -9.57 -8.12 -5.35
N PHE A 102 -8.32 -8.08 -4.91
CA PHE A 102 -7.78 -6.93 -4.19
C PHE A 102 -7.19 -5.94 -5.18
N LEU A 103 -7.57 -4.68 -5.02
CA LEU A 103 -6.98 -3.56 -5.73
C LEU A 103 -6.09 -2.74 -4.80
N THR A 104 -4.97 -2.30 -5.33
CA THR A 104 -4.00 -1.41 -4.68
C THR A 104 -3.85 -0.18 -5.56
N ASN A 105 -4.46 0.93 -5.16
CA ASN A 105 -4.55 2.15 -5.97
C ASN A 105 -4.05 3.33 -5.16
N SER A 106 -3.31 4.22 -5.81
CA SER A 106 -2.58 5.31 -5.14
C SER A 106 -3.42 6.36 -4.38
N ASP A 107 -4.72 6.49 -4.67
CA ASP A 107 -5.55 7.62 -4.25
C ASP A 107 -4.82 8.98 -4.47
N CYS A 108 -4.43 9.20 -5.73
CA CYS A 108 -3.47 10.22 -6.10
C CYS A 108 -4.10 11.63 -6.16
N HIS A 109 -3.53 12.54 -5.37
CA HIS A 109 -3.93 13.96 -5.30
C HIS A 109 -2.83 14.92 -5.80
N SER A 110 -1.76 14.38 -6.40
CA SER A 110 -0.68 15.16 -7.01
C SER A 110 -0.03 14.34 -8.11
N PRO A 111 0.22 14.90 -9.30
CA PRO A 111 0.71 14.14 -10.45
C PRO A 111 2.15 13.63 -10.29
N HIS A 112 2.87 14.05 -9.24
CA HIS A 112 4.25 13.64 -9.02
C HIS A 112 4.35 12.11 -8.79
N PRO A 113 5.34 11.39 -9.36
CA PRO A 113 5.51 9.93 -9.20
C PRO A 113 5.62 9.42 -7.75
N VAL A 114 6.07 10.29 -6.83
CA VAL A 114 6.03 10.03 -5.37
C VAL A 114 4.59 9.85 -4.81
N ARG A 115 3.57 10.18 -5.60
CA ARG A 115 2.15 10.05 -5.26
C ARG A 115 1.38 9.26 -6.30
N LEU A 116 1.53 9.58 -7.59
CA LEU A 116 0.94 8.82 -8.68
C LEU A 116 1.52 7.40 -8.69
N ALA A 117 0.66 6.39 -8.74
CA ALA A 117 1.07 4.99 -8.79
C ALA A 117 2.00 4.54 -7.63
N ARG A 118 1.94 5.21 -6.46
CA ARG A 118 2.56 4.68 -5.22
C ARG A 118 1.96 3.36 -4.75
N GLU A 119 0.73 3.07 -5.22
CA GLU A 119 0.13 1.74 -5.22
C GLU A 119 -0.48 1.51 -6.60
N PHE A 120 -0.31 0.30 -7.14
CA PHE A 120 -0.84 -0.10 -8.43
C PHE A 120 -1.03 -1.61 -8.52
N ASN A 121 -1.65 -2.05 -9.61
CA ASN A 121 -1.92 -3.45 -9.91
C ASN A 121 -1.22 -3.83 -11.21
N ARG A 122 -0.74 -5.06 -11.30
CA ARG A 122 -0.36 -5.68 -12.57
C ARG A 122 -1.40 -6.73 -12.93
N PHE A 123 -1.96 -6.62 -14.13
CA PHE A 123 -2.93 -7.57 -14.67
C PHE A 123 -2.34 -8.31 -15.87
N GLU A 124 -2.71 -9.58 -16.00
CA GLU A 124 -2.52 -10.36 -17.23
C GLU A 124 -3.83 -10.32 -18.01
N VAL A 125 -3.80 -9.66 -19.16
CA VAL A 125 -4.94 -9.40 -20.04
C VAL A 125 -4.50 -9.47 -21.49
N ASN A 126 -5.45 -9.72 -22.41
CA ASN A 126 -5.13 -9.76 -23.84
C ASN A 126 -4.88 -8.36 -24.42
N ASP A 127 -5.68 -7.37 -24.00
CA ASP A 127 -5.62 -5.99 -24.46
C ASP A 127 -5.90 -5.00 -23.33
N ALA A 128 -5.41 -3.77 -23.46
CA ALA A 128 -5.62 -2.68 -22.51
C ALA A 128 -7.01 -2.01 -22.67
N THR A 129 -8.08 -2.79 -22.51
CA THR A 129 -9.47 -2.31 -22.60
C THR A 129 -10.21 -2.45 -21.27
N PHE A 130 -11.29 -1.68 -21.07
CA PHE A 130 -12.12 -1.79 -19.88
C PHE A 130 -12.65 -3.23 -19.69
N ASP A 131 -13.11 -3.87 -20.77
CA ASP A 131 -13.68 -5.21 -20.70
C ASP A 131 -12.65 -6.25 -20.27
N GLU A 132 -11.41 -6.15 -20.76
CA GLU A 132 -10.34 -7.06 -20.37
C GLU A 132 -9.93 -6.85 -18.90
N ILE A 133 -9.88 -5.60 -18.43
CA ILE A 133 -9.63 -5.28 -17.01
C ILE A 133 -10.81 -5.74 -16.13
N LYS A 134 -12.05 -5.57 -16.57
CA LYS A 134 -13.24 -6.09 -15.89
C LYS A 134 -13.17 -7.61 -15.76
N LYS A 135 -12.84 -8.32 -16.84
CA LYS A 135 -12.60 -9.76 -16.80
C LYS A 135 -11.47 -10.12 -15.85
N ALA A 136 -10.39 -9.35 -15.80
CA ALA A 136 -9.28 -9.61 -14.88
C ALA A 136 -9.69 -9.44 -13.41
N ILE A 137 -10.43 -8.38 -13.08
CA ILE A 137 -10.96 -8.14 -11.73
C ILE A 137 -11.92 -9.27 -11.32
N LEU A 138 -12.79 -9.70 -12.24
CA LEU A 138 -13.74 -10.79 -11.99
C LEU A 138 -13.14 -12.19 -12.20
N ARG A 139 -11.86 -12.27 -12.62
CA ARG A 139 -11.11 -13.50 -12.91
C ARG A 139 -11.78 -14.42 -13.92
N ILE A 140 -12.23 -13.86 -15.04
CA ILE A 140 -12.99 -14.54 -16.11
C ILE A 140 -12.09 -14.75 -17.34
N GLY A 141 -12.21 -15.91 -17.98
CA GLY A 141 -11.62 -16.16 -19.29
C GLY A 141 -10.08 -16.22 -19.29
N GLY A 142 -9.47 -16.50 -18.13
CA GLY A 142 -8.01 -16.55 -17.96
C GLY A 142 -7.37 -15.23 -17.52
N ASN A 143 -8.08 -14.09 -17.69
CA ASN A 143 -7.60 -12.81 -17.21
C ASN A 143 -7.55 -12.80 -15.68
N LYS A 144 -6.49 -12.22 -15.12
CA LYS A 144 -6.26 -12.25 -13.66
C LYS A 144 -5.35 -11.12 -13.19
N PRO A 145 -5.46 -10.70 -11.92
CA PRO A 145 -4.39 -9.95 -11.28
C PRO A 145 -3.17 -10.87 -11.10
N VAL A 146 -1.97 -10.33 -11.28
CA VAL A 146 -0.71 -11.09 -11.10
C VAL A 146 0.21 -10.48 -10.04
N LEU A 147 0.00 -9.21 -9.69
CA LEU A 147 0.77 -8.53 -8.64
C LEU A 147 -0.04 -7.36 -8.09
N ASN A 148 -0.10 -7.24 -6.77
CA ASN A 148 -0.44 -6.00 -6.09
C ASN A 148 0.86 -5.34 -5.61
N VAL A 149 0.98 -4.03 -5.80
CA VAL A 149 2.12 -3.24 -5.33
C VAL A 149 1.61 -2.10 -4.50
N GLY A 150 2.21 -1.89 -3.34
CA GLY A 150 1.92 -0.72 -2.52
C GLY A 150 2.84 -0.58 -1.32
N LEU A 151 2.49 0.38 -0.47
CA LEU A 151 3.32 0.75 0.67
C LEU A 151 3.29 -0.36 1.73
N PRO A 152 4.38 -0.59 2.50
CA PRO A 152 4.30 -1.42 3.68
C PRO A 152 3.31 -0.79 4.68
N PRO A 153 2.20 -1.47 5.04
CA PRO A 153 1.19 -0.88 5.92
C PRO A 153 1.75 -0.52 7.29
N GLN A 154 2.84 -1.18 7.71
CA GLN A 154 3.56 -0.90 8.94
C GLN A 154 4.07 0.53 9.03
N GLU A 155 4.43 1.18 7.91
CA GLU A 155 4.84 2.58 7.92
C GLU A 155 3.68 3.53 8.26
N GLY A 156 2.42 3.09 8.11
CA GLY A 156 1.23 3.90 8.34
C GLY A 156 1.17 4.55 9.73
N LYS A 157 0.76 5.82 9.77
CA LYS A 157 0.58 6.64 11.01
C LYS A 157 -0.24 5.97 12.11
N TYR A 158 -1.17 5.10 11.72
CA TYR A 158 -2.11 4.43 12.60
C TYR A 158 -2.06 2.92 12.41
N ASN A 159 -0.91 2.34 12.03
CA ASN A 159 -0.81 0.90 11.86
C ASN A 159 -1.03 0.15 13.18
N GLU A 160 -0.16 0.39 14.16
CA GLU A 160 -0.28 -0.22 15.49
C GLU A 160 -1.02 0.67 16.48
N SER A 161 -1.64 0.04 17.49
CA SER A 161 -2.22 0.76 18.61
C SER A 161 -1.14 1.44 19.43
N ALA A 162 -1.21 2.76 19.52
CA ALA A 162 -0.23 3.53 20.28
C ALA A 162 -0.85 4.79 20.90
N CYS A 163 -0.17 5.33 21.90
CA CYS A 163 -0.54 6.60 22.50
C CYS A 163 -0.41 7.76 21.49
N ILE A 164 -1.41 8.64 21.44
CA ILE A 164 -1.41 9.81 20.53
C ILE A 164 -0.38 10.89 20.85
N SER A 165 0.40 10.73 21.91
CA SER A 165 1.29 11.77 22.42
C SER A 165 2.70 11.27 22.64
N CYS A 166 2.89 10.21 23.43
CA CYS A 166 4.22 9.63 23.65
C CYS A 166 4.55 8.49 22.69
N TYR A 167 3.61 8.10 21.82
CA TYR A 167 3.77 7.05 20.81
C TYR A 167 4.19 5.69 21.35
N THR A 168 4.02 5.43 22.64
CA THR A 168 4.19 4.08 23.20
C THR A 168 3.18 3.15 22.55
N HIS A 169 3.68 2.03 22.01
CA HIS A 169 2.89 0.98 21.39
C HIS A 169 2.29 0.07 22.46
N TYR A 170 1.10 -0.45 22.20
CA TYR A 170 0.34 -1.33 23.07
C TYR A 170 -0.21 -2.48 22.25
N SER A 171 -0.21 -3.70 22.82
CA SER A 171 -1.07 -4.75 22.27
C SER A 171 -2.54 -4.37 22.44
N LEU A 172 -3.42 -4.90 21.57
CA LEU A 172 -4.86 -4.71 21.70
C LEU A 172 -5.37 -5.06 23.10
N GLU A 173 -4.91 -6.19 23.64
CA GLU A 173 -5.29 -6.66 24.97
C GLU A 173 -4.89 -5.66 26.07
N GLU A 174 -3.67 -5.14 26.04
CA GLU A 174 -3.21 -4.15 27.02
C GLU A 174 -3.98 -2.83 26.89
N ALA A 175 -4.21 -2.36 25.65
CA ALA A 175 -4.98 -1.15 25.40
C ALA A 175 -6.42 -1.25 25.95
N ILE A 176 -7.06 -2.41 25.81
CA ILE A 176 -8.38 -2.70 26.38
C ILE A 176 -8.34 -2.71 27.91
N ARG A 177 -7.39 -3.43 28.54
CA ARG A 177 -7.23 -3.46 30.01
C ARG A 177 -7.04 -2.06 30.59
N ARG A 178 -6.33 -1.20 29.88
CA ARG A 178 -6.09 0.21 30.23
C ARG A 178 -7.25 1.16 29.90
N ARG A 179 -8.37 0.65 29.36
CA ARG A 179 -9.51 1.45 28.88
C ARG A 179 -9.06 2.56 27.93
N TRP A 180 -8.12 2.25 27.05
CA TRP A 180 -7.56 3.16 26.05
C TRP A 180 -6.87 4.41 26.63
N LYS A 181 -6.32 4.32 27.85
CA LYS A 181 -5.58 5.40 28.52
C LYS A 181 -4.11 5.02 28.75
N CYS A 182 -3.20 5.81 28.22
CA CYS A 182 -1.76 5.63 28.38
C CYS A 182 -1.29 6.06 29.78
N SER A 183 -0.15 5.53 30.24
CA SER A 183 0.51 5.96 31.48
C SER A 183 0.86 7.46 31.50
N CYS A 184 1.05 8.10 30.34
CA CYS A 184 1.23 9.56 30.24
C CYS A 184 -0.08 10.36 30.36
N GLY A 185 -1.22 9.69 30.60
CA GLY A 185 -2.55 10.28 30.76
C GLY A 185 -3.30 10.56 29.46
N LYS A 186 -2.66 10.44 28.29
CA LYS A 186 -3.29 10.67 26.97
C LYS A 186 -3.94 9.40 26.41
N ARG A 187 -4.77 9.57 25.38
CA ARG A 187 -5.53 8.48 24.73
C ARG A 187 -4.61 7.53 23.97
N ILE A 188 -4.90 6.23 24.05
CA ILE A 188 -4.38 5.21 23.12
C ILE A 188 -5.34 5.19 21.92
N LYS A 189 -4.81 5.35 20.71
CA LYS A 189 -5.59 5.25 19.48
C LYS A 189 -5.43 3.83 18.94
N LYS A 190 -6.56 3.17 18.68
CA LYS A 190 -6.59 1.85 18.04
C LYS A 190 -5.96 1.91 16.66
N GLY A 191 -5.01 1.01 16.40
CA GLY A 191 -4.36 0.84 15.09
C GLY A 191 -5.22 0.09 14.08
N VAL A 192 -4.85 0.17 12.80
CA VAL A 192 -5.49 -0.56 11.70
C VAL A 192 -5.27 -2.06 11.85
N ARG A 193 -4.06 -2.48 12.23
CA ARG A 193 -3.75 -3.90 12.51
C ARG A 193 -4.74 -4.49 13.50
N ASP A 194 -4.95 -3.82 14.64
CA ASP A 194 -5.89 -4.31 15.65
C ASP A 194 -7.35 -4.30 15.19
N ARG A 195 -7.75 -3.36 14.31
CA ARG A 195 -9.11 -3.36 13.72
C ARG A 195 -9.33 -4.56 12.80
N VAL A 196 -8.28 -4.98 12.11
CA VAL A 196 -8.28 -6.20 11.28
C VAL A 196 -8.36 -7.43 12.19
N GLU A 197 -7.55 -7.50 13.25
CA GLU A 197 -7.58 -8.62 14.21
C GLU A 197 -8.96 -8.79 14.86
N GLU A 198 -9.68 -7.69 15.15
CA GLU A 198 -11.05 -7.75 15.68
C GLU A 198 -12.07 -8.39 14.72
N ARG A 199 -11.74 -8.46 13.42
CA ARG A 199 -12.59 -9.01 12.35
C ARG A 199 -12.01 -10.29 11.75
N ALA A 200 -10.84 -10.71 12.20
CA ALA A 200 -10.14 -11.83 11.61
C ALA A 200 -10.91 -13.14 11.86
N ASN A 201 -11.14 -13.89 10.79
CA ASN A 201 -11.60 -15.28 10.85
C ASN A 201 -10.41 -16.24 11.03
N PHE A 202 -9.21 -15.80 10.62
CA PHE A 202 -7.97 -16.58 10.67
C PHE A 202 -6.92 -15.87 11.52
N ARG A 203 -6.19 -16.64 12.33
CA ARG A 203 -5.11 -16.10 13.17
C ARG A 203 -3.96 -15.55 12.32
N GLU A 204 -3.52 -16.35 11.36
CA GLU A 204 -2.53 -15.99 10.35
C GLU A 204 -3.26 -15.77 9.00
N PRO A 205 -2.71 -14.98 8.07
CA PRO A 205 -3.33 -14.80 6.77
C PRO A 205 -3.49 -16.13 6.02
N GLU A 206 -4.70 -16.39 5.50
CA GLU A 206 -4.98 -17.50 4.60
C GLU A 206 -5.28 -16.95 3.21
N HIS A 207 -4.30 -17.02 2.30
CA HIS A 207 -4.46 -16.53 0.93
C HIS A 207 -5.20 -17.57 0.08
N PRO A 208 -6.30 -17.20 -0.61
CA PRO A 208 -6.90 -18.09 -1.60
C PRO A 208 -5.98 -18.25 -2.83
N ASP A 209 -6.11 -19.36 -3.56
CA ASP A 209 -5.23 -19.70 -4.70
C ASP A 209 -5.12 -18.62 -5.78
N HIS A 210 -6.15 -17.78 -5.91
CA HIS A 210 -6.20 -16.69 -6.89
C HIS A 210 -5.57 -15.38 -6.41
N ARG A 211 -5.14 -15.30 -5.15
CA ARG A 211 -4.54 -14.09 -4.57
C ARG A 211 -3.17 -13.84 -5.20
N PRO A 212 -2.97 -12.73 -5.92
CA PRO A 212 -1.63 -12.35 -6.37
C PRO A 212 -0.75 -11.98 -5.16
N PRO A 213 0.58 -12.12 -5.28
CA PRO A 213 1.48 -11.60 -4.27
C PRO A 213 1.32 -10.08 -4.09
N TYR A 214 1.54 -9.62 -2.86
CA TYR A 214 1.71 -8.20 -2.55
C TYR A 214 3.21 -7.89 -2.45
N LEU A 215 3.67 -6.89 -3.20
CA LEU A 215 5.05 -6.40 -3.16
C LEU A 215 5.08 -5.04 -2.46
N HIS A 216 5.73 -5.00 -1.30
CA HIS A 216 5.95 -3.77 -0.54
C HIS A 216 7.03 -2.92 -1.20
N LEU A 217 6.64 -1.79 -1.76
CA LEU A 217 7.54 -0.82 -2.39
C LEU A 217 7.19 0.60 -1.96
N ILE A 218 8.18 1.47 -2.04
CA ILE A 218 8.01 2.92 -1.99
C ILE A 218 8.49 3.52 -3.32
N PRO A 219 8.05 4.73 -3.69
CA PRO A 219 8.50 5.39 -4.91
C PRO A 219 10.02 5.44 -5.02
N LEU A 220 10.56 5.30 -6.23
CA LEU A 220 12.00 5.24 -6.49
C LEU A 220 12.74 6.45 -5.94
N ALA A 221 12.16 7.64 -6.04
CA ALA A 221 12.75 8.85 -5.46
C ALA A 221 12.90 8.75 -3.93
N GLU A 222 11.98 8.09 -3.22
CA GLU A 222 12.08 7.84 -1.79
C GLU A 222 13.14 6.77 -1.46
N ILE A 223 13.30 5.74 -2.30
CA ILE A 223 14.41 4.77 -2.20
C ILE A 223 15.76 5.48 -2.36
N ILE A 224 15.91 6.28 -3.41
CA ILE A 224 17.12 7.07 -3.68
C ILE A 224 17.42 8.00 -2.50
N THR A 225 16.39 8.66 -1.95
CA THR A 225 16.52 9.55 -0.79
C THR A 225 17.17 8.85 0.39
N LYS A 226 16.72 7.63 0.70
CA LYS A 226 17.29 6.79 1.77
C LYS A 226 18.73 6.40 1.45
N ALA A 227 18.97 5.93 0.22
CA ALA A 227 20.29 5.48 -0.23
C ALA A 227 21.37 6.58 -0.16
N VAL A 228 21.02 7.82 -0.47
CA VAL A 228 21.96 8.96 -0.48
C VAL A 228 21.93 9.81 0.80
N GLY A 229 21.23 9.35 1.84
CA GLY A 229 21.15 10.02 3.15
C GLY A 229 20.49 11.40 3.12
N GLN A 230 19.54 11.62 2.21
CA GLN A 230 18.79 12.88 2.12
C GLN A 230 17.51 12.83 2.98
N HIS A 231 17.01 14.00 3.38
CA HIS A 231 15.79 14.09 4.19
C HIS A 231 14.49 14.10 3.37
N THR A 232 14.58 14.32 2.06
CA THR A 232 13.40 14.52 1.19
C THR A 232 13.67 14.09 -0.25
N PRO A 233 12.66 13.54 -0.96
CA PRO A 233 12.79 13.15 -2.37
C PRO A 233 12.85 14.33 -3.34
N PHE A 234 12.66 15.55 -2.87
CA PHE A 234 12.60 16.76 -3.71
C PHE A 234 13.93 17.53 -3.77
N THR A 235 15.05 16.92 -3.37
CA THR A 235 16.36 17.55 -3.51
C THR A 235 16.89 17.41 -4.94
N LYS A 236 17.71 18.38 -5.39
CA LYS A 236 18.37 18.32 -6.70
C LYS A 236 19.19 17.04 -6.90
N THR A 237 19.81 16.55 -5.82
CA THR A 237 20.59 15.30 -5.85
C THR A 237 19.70 14.10 -6.16
N VAL A 238 18.55 13.98 -5.48
CA VAL A 238 17.60 12.89 -5.70
C VAL A 238 16.99 12.98 -7.10
N THR A 239 16.53 14.16 -7.51
CA THR A 239 15.95 14.38 -8.84
C THR A 239 16.92 13.95 -9.94
N ARG A 240 18.18 14.38 -9.88
CA ARG A 240 19.18 14.01 -10.88
C ARG A 240 19.41 12.49 -10.97
N ARG A 241 19.43 11.79 -9.83
CA ARG A 241 19.61 10.33 -9.79
C ARG A 241 18.37 9.58 -10.28
N TRP A 242 17.20 10.11 -9.99
CA TRP A 242 15.94 9.59 -10.52
C TRP A 242 15.89 9.75 -12.05
N GLU A 243 16.20 10.93 -12.58
CA GLU A 243 16.24 11.20 -14.03
C GLU A 243 17.26 10.33 -14.77
N GLU A 244 18.44 10.08 -14.18
CA GLU A 244 19.46 9.18 -14.71
C GLU A 244 18.93 7.76 -14.90
N LEU A 245 18.23 7.21 -13.90
CA LEU A 245 17.63 5.89 -13.99
C LEU A 245 16.45 5.85 -14.98
N ILE A 246 15.56 6.84 -14.94
CA ILE A 246 14.42 6.92 -15.86
C ILE A 246 14.89 7.01 -17.32
N SER A 247 15.97 7.75 -17.60
CA SER A 247 16.53 7.85 -18.94
C SER A 247 17.11 6.52 -19.45
N ALA A 248 17.56 5.64 -18.55
CA ALA A 248 18.17 4.35 -18.90
C ALA A 248 17.15 3.21 -19.01
N PHE A 249 16.05 3.27 -18.25
CA PHE A 249 15.08 2.17 -18.10
C PHE A 249 13.63 2.55 -18.45
N GLU A 250 13.44 3.74 -19.04
CA GLU A 250 12.18 4.33 -19.51
C GLU A 250 11.20 4.75 -18.41
N ASN A 251 10.93 3.89 -17.43
CA ASN A 251 9.96 4.17 -16.38
C ASN A 251 10.31 3.56 -15.02
N GLU A 252 9.70 4.13 -13.99
CA GLU A 252 9.94 3.77 -12.58
C GLU A 252 9.56 2.33 -12.26
N ILE A 253 8.46 1.82 -12.81
CA ILE A 253 7.96 0.47 -12.52
C ILE A 253 8.96 -0.58 -13.04
N THR A 254 9.49 -0.38 -14.25
CA THR A 254 10.55 -1.23 -14.82
C THR A 254 11.76 -1.28 -13.89
N ILE A 255 12.22 -0.12 -13.38
CA ILE A 255 13.38 -0.06 -12.47
C ILE A 255 13.09 -0.76 -11.14
N LEU A 256 11.88 -0.63 -10.59
CA LEU A 256 11.55 -1.20 -9.30
C LEU A 256 11.31 -2.71 -9.35
N ILE A 257 10.81 -3.24 -10.46
CA ILE A 257 10.29 -4.61 -10.52
C ILE A 257 11.02 -5.49 -11.56
N ASP A 258 11.23 -4.99 -12.77
CA ASP A 258 11.51 -5.87 -13.93
C ASP A 258 12.96 -5.86 -14.39
N ALA A 259 13.64 -4.70 -14.34
CA ALA A 259 15.00 -4.53 -14.85
C ALA A 259 16.00 -5.41 -14.09
N ASP A 260 17.02 -5.95 -14.77
CA ASP A 260 18.09 -6.71 -14.13
C ASP A 260 18.89 -5.82 -13.17
N ILE A 261 19.19 -6.34 -11.98
CA ILE A 261 19.90 -5.56 -10.95
C ILE A 261 21.34 -5.22 -11.35
N ASN A 262 21.99 -6.06 -12.16
CA ASN A 262 23.34 -5.81 -12.67
C ASN A 262 23.34 -4.63 -13.64
N ASP A 263 22.31 -4.49 -14.47
CA ASP A 263 22.17 -3.35 -15.37
C ASP A 263 21.93 -2.05 -14.58
N ILE A 264 21.11 -2.10 -13.53
CA ILE A 264 20.92 -0.96 -12.61
C ILE A 264 22.26 -0.57 -11.96
N THR A 265 23.02 -1.56 -11.48
CA THR A 265 24.33 -1.36 -10.82
C THR A 265 25.35 -0.68 -11.73
N ARG A 266 25.27 -0.90 -13.05
CA ARG A 266 26.15 -0.23 -14.03
C ARG A 266 25.75 1.21 -14.31
N THR A 267 24.50 1.58 -14.05
CA THR A 267 23.94 2.91 -14.37
C THR A 267 24.02 3.88 -13.19
N THR A 268 23.95 3.39 -11.95
CA THR A 268 23.88 4.24 -10.76
C THR A 268 24.93 3.88 -9.71
N THR A 269 24.95 4.60 -8.60
CA THR A 269 25.89 4.33 -7.49
C THR A 269 25.51 3.04 -6.76
N PRO A 270 26.48 2.27 -6.23
CA PRO A 270 26.22 1.02 -5.50
C PRO A 270 25.11 1.14 -4.43
N ALA A 271 25.15 2.20 -3.62
CA ALA A 271 24.14 2.45 -2.58
C ALA A 271 22.69 2.50 -3.09
N ILE A 272 22.44 3.03 -4.30
CA ILE A 272 21.09 3.10 -4.88
C ILE A 272 20.68 1.72 -5.41
N ALA A 273 21.59 1.01 -6.08
CA ALA A 273 21.32 -0.33 -6.59
C ALA A 273 21.05 -1.32 -5.44
N GLU A 274 21.86 -1.28 -4.39
CA GLU A 274 21.69 -2.08 -3.17
C GLU A 274 20.38 -1.75 -2.46
N ALA A 275 19.98 -0.47 -2.39
CA ALA A 275 18.70 -0.09 -1.83
C ALA A 275 17.53 -0.66 -2.63
N ILE A 276 17.55 -0.55 -3.96
CA ILE A 276 16.53 -1.15 -4.84
C ILE A 276 16.48 -2.68 -4.63
N GLN A 277 17.64 -3.32 -4.58
CA GLN A 277 17.74 -4.76 -4.34
C GLN A 277 17.15 -5.14 -2.97
N ALA A 278 17.43 -4.38 -1.91
CA ALA A 278 16.90 -4.63 -0.57
C ALA A 278 15.37 -4.57 -0.53
N PHE A 279 14.75 -3.66 -1.28
CA PHE A 279 13.30 -3.61 -1.44
C PHE A 279 12.76 -4.82 -2.20
N ARG A 280 13.37 -5.18 -3.34
CA ARG A 280 12.96 -6.36 -4.14
C ARG A 280 13.07 -7.67 -3.37
N GLU A 281 14.09 -7.80 -2.54
CA GLU A 281 14.36 -9.00 -1.73
C GLU A 281 13.68 -8.99 -0.36
N LYS A 282 12.83 -7.98 -0.06
CA LYS A 282 12.12 -7.82 1.23
C LYS A 282 13.07 -7.80 2.44
N LYS A 283 14.27 -7.21 2.27
CA LYS A 283 15.32 -7.11 3.31
C LYS A 283 15.30 -5.80 4.10
N VAL A 284 14.42 -4.86 3.74
CA VAL A 284 14.28 -3.59 4.47
C VAL A 284 13.69 -3.82 5.86
N CYS A 285 14.19 -3.09 6.86
CA CYS A 285 13.65 -3.10 8.20
C CYS A 285 12.54 -2.05 8.30
N ILE A 286 11.36 -2.45 8.81
CA ILE A 286 10.23 -1.52 8.95
C ILE A 286 9.88 -1.41 10.42
N ILE A 287 10.14 -0.24 10.99
CA ILE A 287 9.71 0.12 12.34
C ILE A 287 8.26 0.63 12.23
N PRO A 288 7.29 -0.05 12.85
CA PRO A 288 5.90 0.30 12.66
C PRO A 288 5.53 1.68 13.22
N GLY A 289 4.61 2.35 12.54
CA GLY A 289 3.96 3.57 13.00
C GLY A 289 2.79 3.29 13.93
N GLY A 290 2.30 4.34 14.58
CA GLY A 290 1.21 4.25 15.54
C GLY A 290 0.88 5.60 16.17
N GLY A 291 -0.35 5.75 16.65
CA GLY A 291 -0.74 6.93 17.43
C GLY A 291 -0.67 8.26 16.67
N GLY A 292 -0.61 8.25 15.34
CA GLY A 292 -0.48 9.45 14.50
C GLY A 292 0.95 9.72 14.01
N LYS A 293 1.94 8.94 14.42
CA LYS A 293 3.33 9.02 13.96
C LYS A 293 3.57 7.94 12.89
N TYR A 294 4.11 8.34 11.73
CA TYR A 294 4.55 7.38 10.72
C TYR A 294 5.64 6.47 11.29
N GLY A 295 5.66 5.23 10.81
CA GLY A 295 6.78 4.32 10.99
C GLY A 295 8.00 4.79 10.22
N THR A 296 9.01 3.95 10.15
CA THR A 296 10.25 4.25 9.44
C THR A 296 10.73 3.00 8.72
N ILE A 297 11.11 3.17 7.47
CA ILE A 297 11.76 2.13 6.67
C ILE A 297 13.26 2.41 6.66
N GLU A 298 14.04 1.44 7.11
CA GLU A 298 15.49 1.48 7.21
C GLU A 298 16.09 0.48 6.22
N LEU A 299 17.15 0.90 5.52
CA LEU A 299 17.94 0.00 4.69
C LEU A 299 18.77 -0.90 5.60
N PRO A 300 19.02 -2.17 5.22
CA PRO A 300 19.85 -3.07 6.03
C PRO A 300 21.24 -2.46 6.22
N GLU A 301 21.75 -2.50 7.46
CA GLU A 301 23.15 -2.12 7.71
C GLU A 301 24.08 -3.08 6.98
N GLU A 302 25.10 -2.54 6.30
CA GLU A 302 26.21 -3.36 5.82
C GLU A 302 26.83 -4.04 7.04
N LYS A 303 26.78 -5.39 7.08
CA LYS A 303 27.66 -6.14 7.97
C LYS A 303 29.08 -5.87 7.51
N VAL A 304 29.74 -4.89 8.14
CA VAL A 304 31.19 -4.79 8.10
C VAL A 304 31.70 -6.04 8.78
N LEU A 305 31.99 -7.08 7.99
CA LEU A 305 32.81 -8.19 8.44
C LEU A 305 34.16 -7.56 8.79
N THR A 306 34.40 -7.37 10.08
CA THR A 306 35.74 -7.10 10.59
C THR A 306 36.59 -8.32 10.24
N VAL A 307 37.23 -8.27 9.08
CA VAL A 307 38.30 -9.21 8.76
C VAL A 307 39.40 -8.93 9.77
N SER A 308 39.52 -9.82 10.76
CA SER A 308 40.69 -9.89 11.61
C SER A 308 41.86 -10.24 10.71
N LEU A 309 42.55 -9.22 10.21
CA LEU A 309 43.93 -9.40 9.76
C LEU A 309 44.70 -9.85 11.00
N GLY A 310 45.45 -10.95 10.87
CA GLY A 310 46.18 -11.60 11.95
C GLY A 310 47.17 -10.68 12.67
N PRO A 311 47.94 -11.22 13.64
CA PRO A 311 48.66 -10.41 14.63
C PRO A 311 49.51 -9.33 13.96
N GLN A 312 49.38 -8.10 14.46
CA GLN A 312 50.16 -6.95 14.03
C GLN A 312 51.65 -7.24 14.18
N ASP A 313 52.36 -7.16 13.06
CA ASP A 313 53.82 -7.23 13.04
C ASP A 313 54.37 -6.00 13.77
N HIS A 314 54.86 -6.19 15.00
CA HIS A 314 55.51 -5.15 15.78
C HIS A 314 56.98 -4.99 15.37
N GLN A 315 57.22 -4.61 14.12
CA GLN A 315 58.55 -4.19 13.67
C GLN A 315 58.54 -2.68 13.43
N THR A 316 59.12 -1.93 14.36
CA THR A 316 59.09 -0.45 14.38
C THR A 316 60.39 0.21 13.96
N ASN A 317 61.44 -0.51 13.53
CA ASN A 317 62.64 0.17 13.02
C ASN A 317 63.54 -0.65 12.09
N LEU A 318 64.24 0.05 11.20
CA LEU A 318 65.05 -0.49 10.09
C LEU A 318 66.56 -0.55 10.41
N LEU A 319 66.92 -0.70 11.69
CA LEU A 319 68.32 -0.69 12.15
C LEU A 319 68.73 -1.88 13.05
N ASP A 320 67.89 -2.90 13.21
CA ASP A 320 68.30 -4.11 13.91
C ASP A 320 68.80 -5.14 12.88
N TYR A 321 70.13 -5.15 12.66
CA TYR A 321 70.89 -6.28 12.12
C TYR A 321 71.43 -7.13 13.27
#